data_AF-A0AAW9FQT2-F1
#
_entry.id   AF-A0AAW9FQT2-F1
#
_cell.length_a   1.000
_cell.length_b   1.000
_cell.length_c   1.000
_cell.angle_alpha   90.00
_cell.angle_beta   90.00
_cell.angle_gamma   90.00
#
_symmetry.space_group_name_H-M   'P 1'
#
loop_
_entity.id
_entity.type
_entity.pdbx_description
1 polymer ?
#
loop_
_entity_poly.entity_id
_entity_poly.type
_entity_poly.pdbx_seq_one_letter_code
_entity_poly.pdbx_strand_id
1 'polypeptide(L)'
;MSLDELASHHGEWLNETAAQRQEHFRRSARLYLQFAVVWLLMTASWSAYVGSVKMLAVAIVITGLLFVGFFAMRYRAWQAATGRVFEAQAPFGDFMRDELRGLTGGRG
;
A
#
# COMPACT_ATOMS: atom_id res chain seq x y z
N MET A 1 -18.05 19.41 20.19
CA MET A 1 -17.22 19.75 19.02
C MET A 1 -17.19 18.53 18.12
N SER A 2 -18.00 18.53 17.06
CA SER A 2 -18.13 17.39 16.14
C SER A 2 -16.99 17.40 15.11
N LEU A 3 -16.70 16.25 14.49
CA LEU A 3 -15.68 16.14 13.45
C LEU A 3 -15.97 17.08 12.24
N ASP A 4 -17.24 17.41 12.01
CA ASP A 4 -17.66 18.38 11.00
C ASP A 4 -17.26 19.83 11.34
N GLU A 5 -17.23 20.19 12.62
CA GLU A 5 -16.75 21.52 13.07
C GLU A 5 -15.23 21.66 12.91
N LEU A 6 -14.46 20.57 13.12
CA LEU A 6 -13.01 20.60 12.91
C LEU A 6 -12.64 20.66 11.42
N ALA A 7 -13.45 20.03 10.56
CA ALA A 7 -13.25 20.06 9.12
C ALA A 7 -13.54 21.44 8.51
N SER A 8 -14.55 22.15 9.01
CA SER A 8 -14.89 23.50 8.53
C SER A 8 -13.91 24.57 9.00
N HIS A 9 -13.38 24.46 10.22
CA HIS A 9 -12.45 25.45 10.78
C HIS A 9 -11.00 25.30 10.31
N HIS A 10 -10.58 24.09 9.90
CA HIS A 10 -9.22 23.78 9.45
C HIS A 10 -9.13 23.37 7.96
N GLY A 11 -10.14 23.71 7.16
CA GLY A 11 -10.22 23.35 5.74
C GLY A 11 -8.97 23.72 4.91
N GLU A 12 -8.26 24.78 5.29
CA GLU A 12 -7.04 25.26 4.62
C GLU A 12 -5.79 24.40 4.94
N TRP A 13 -5.76 23.74 6.12
CA TRP A 13 -4.73 22.76 6.50
C TRP A 13 -5.08 21.32 6.10
N LEU A 14 -6.36 21.04 5.88
CA LEU A 14 -6.86 19.81 5.26
C LEU A 14 -6.69 19.80 3.72
N ASN A 15 -6.08 20.86 3.17
CA ASN A 15 -5.81 21.04 1.75
C ASN A 15 -4.71 20.10 1.18
N GLU A 16 -4.25 19.12 1.97
CA GLU A 16 -3.88 17.83 1.38
C GLU A 16 -5.14 17.16 0.85
N THR A 17 -5.57 17.61 -0.33
CA THR A 17 -6.72 17.05 -1.05
C THR A 17 -6.66 15.52 -1.01
N ALA A 18 -7.82 14.85 -0.89
CA ALA A 18 -7.88 13.38 -0.88
C ALA A 18 -7.09 12.74 -2.04
N ALA A 19 -7.02 13.45 -3.18
CA ALA A 19 -6.18 13.13 -4.33
C ALA A 19 -4.65 13.16 -4.04
N GLN A 20 -4.14 14.14 -3.30
CA GLN A 20 -2.73 14.20 -2.90
C GLN A 20 -2.36 13.05 -1.95
N ARG A 21 -3.22 12.72 -0.97
CA ARG A 21 -3.00 11.56 -0.09
C ARG A 21 -3.04 10.25 -0.86
N GLN A 22 -4.00 10.10 -1.77
CA GLN A 22 -4.08 8.94 -2.65
C GLN A 22 -2.80 8.78 -3.50
N GLU A 23 -2.29 9.86 -4.09
CA GLU A 23 -1.07 9.82 -4.89
C GLU A 23 0.16 9.50 -4.04
N HIS A 24 0.26 10.08 -2.84
CA HIS A 24 1.32 9.75 -1.89
C HIS A 24 1.33 8.26 -1.56
N PHE A 25 0.18 7.68 -1.19
CA PHE A 25 0.09 6.26 -0.87
C PHE A 25 0.35 5.36 -2.09
N ARG A 26 -0.08 5.75 -3.29
CA ARG A 26 0.27 5.04 -4.54
C ARG A 26 1.76 5.07 -4.85
N ARG A 27 2.42 6.21 -4.62
CA ARG A 27 3.87 6.34 -4.79
C ARG A 27 4.61 5.48 -3.75
N SER A 28 4.19 5.54 -2.49
CA SER A 28 4.76 4.72 -1.42
C SER A 28 4.58 3.22 -1.69
N ALA A 29 3.41 2.79 -2.17
CA ALA A 29 3.21 1.40 -2.61
C ALA A 29 4.21 1.00 -3.71
N ARG A 30 4.39 1.83 -4.75
CA ARG A 30 5.38 1.56 -5.80
C ARG A 30 6.81 1.41 -5.24
N LEU A 31 7.20 2.25 -4.28
CA LEU A 31 8.50 2.16 -3.63
C LEU A 31 8.68 0.85 -2.87
N TYR A 32 7.67 0.40 -2.12
CA TYR A 32 7.73 -0.90 -1.44
C TYR A 32 7.91 -2.06 -2.42
N LEU A 33 7.18 -2.04 -3.55
CA LEU A 33 7.32 -3.08 -4.57
C LEU A 33 8.71 -3.07 -5.21
N GLN A 34 9.23 -1.90 -5.58
CA GLN A 34 10.57 -1.77 -6.12
C GLN A 34 11.63 -2.26 -5.14
N PHE A 35 11.52 -1.86 -3.87
CA PHE A 35 12.44 -2.29 -2.83
C PHE A 35 12.38 -3.81 -2.62
N ALA A 36 11.18 -4.40 -2.60
CA ALA A 36 11.00 -5.85 -2.50
C ALA A 36 11.65 -6.60 -3.66
N VAL A 37 11.48 -6.13 -4.89
CA VAL A 37 12.09 -6.75 -6.08
C VAL A 37 13.61 -6.64 -6.05
N VAL A 38 14.15 -5.45 -5.78
CA VAL A 38 15.61 -5.23 -5.72
C VAL A 38 16.23 -6.05 -4.59
N TRP A 39 15.63 -6.03 -3.40
CA TRP A 39 16.06 -6.82 -2.25
C TRP A 39 16.09 -8.32 -2.56
N LEU A 40 15.02 -8.85 -3.14
CA LEU A 40 14.90 -10.26 -3.48
C LEU A 40 15.94 -10.65 -4.54
N LEU A 41 16.12 -9.85 -5.59
CA LEU A 41 17.13 -10.10 -6.63
C LEU A 41 18.55 -10.12 -6.05
N MET A 42 18.89 -9.12 -5.22
CA MET A 42 20.21 -9.05 -4.60
C MET A 42 20.46 -10.24 -3.68
N THR A 43 19.48 -10.58 -2.84
CA THR A 43 19.65 -11.63 -1.83
C THR A 43 19.58 -13.03 -2.44
N ALA A 44 18.75 -13.24 -3.47
CA ALA A 44 18.71 -14.48 -4.22
C ALA A 44 20.02 -14.71 -5.00
N SER A 45 20.54 -13.67 -5.66
CA SER A 45 21.83 -13.76 -6.37
C SER A 45 22.97 -14.09 -5.41
N TRP A 46 22.99 -13.44 -4.24
CA TRP A 46 23.98 -13.72 -3.21
C TRP A 46 23.83 -15.13 -2.61
N SER A 47 22.59 -15.54 -2.31
CA SER A 47 22.28 -16.87 -1.81
C SER A 47 22.69 -17.97 -2.80
N ALA A 48 22.49 -17.75 -4.10
CA ALA A 48 22.93 -18.67 -5.15
C ALA A 48 24.46 -18.76 -5.23
N TYR A 49 25.16 -17.62 -5.12
CA TYR A 49 26.63 -17.58 -5.10
C TYR A 49 27.21 -18.34 -3.89
N VAL A 50 26.61 -18.18 -2.71
CA VAL A 50 27.05 -18.85 -1.47
C VAL A 50 26.51 -20.27 -1.33
N GLY A 51 25.50 -20.66 -2.12
CA GLY A 51 24.82 -21.97 -2.03
C GLY A 51 23.95 -22.14 -0.78
N SER A 52 23.44 -21.04 -0.18
CA SER A 52 22.75 -21.08 1.12
C SER A 52 21.24 -20.91 1.01
N VAL A 53 20.51 -22.02 1.16
CA VAL A 53 19.03 -22.05 1.17
C VAL A 53 18.43 -21.26 2.35
N LYS A 54 19.14 -21.20 3.49
CA LYS A 54 18.67 -20.44 4.66
C LYS A 54 18.57 -18.94 4.38
N MET A 55 19.51 -18.38 3.60
CA MET A 55 19.45 -16.97 3.22
C MET A 55 18.28 -16.69 2.29
N LEU A 56 17.98 -17.61 1.36
CA LEU A 56 16.80 -17.50 0.51
C LEU A 56 15.51 -17.51 1.34
N ALA A 57 15.40 -18.39 2.34
CA ALA A 57 14.25 -18.43 3.23
C ALA A 57 14.06 -17.11 4.00
N VAL A 58 15.14 -16.55 4.55
CA VAL A 58 15.11 -15.24 5.23
C VAL A 58 14.71 -14.12 4.25
N ALA A 59 15.24 -14.14 3.03
CA ALA A 59 14.90 -13.18 2.00
C ALA A 59 13.40 -13.21 1.66
N ILE A 60 12.82 -14.41 1.55
CA ILE A 60 11.39 -14.60 1.30
C ILE A 60 10.55 -14.03 2.45
N VAL A 61 10.93 -14.28 3.71
CA VAL A 61 10.20 -13.74 4.87
C VAL A 61 10.20 -12.21 4.87
N ILE A 62 11.37 -11.58 4.68
CA ILE A 62 11.48 -10.12 4.61
C ILE A 62 10.67 -9.57 3.44
N THR A 63 10.74 -10.23 2.28
CA THR A 63 9.95 -9.86 1.10
C THR A 63 8.44 -9.94 1.41
N GLY A 64 7.99 -10.97 2.12
CA GLY A 64 6.61 -11.08 2.58
C GLY A 64 6.15 -9.89 3.43
N LEU A 65 6.99 -9.42 4.36
CA LEU A 65 6.70 -8.22 5.16
C LEU A 65 6.61 -6.95 4.29
N LEU A 66 7.48 -6.81 3.28
CA LEU A 66 7.40 -5.71 2.33
C LEU A 66 6.11 -5.76 1.50
N PHE A 67 5.64 -6.95 1.14
CA PHE A 67 4.35 -7.13 0.47
C PHE A 67 3.17 -6.73 1.37
N VAL A 68 3.23 -7.03 2.67
CA VAL A 68 2.22 -6.53 3.63
C VAL A 68 2.20 -5.00 3.65
N GLY A 69 3.37 -4.35 3.68
CA GLY A 69 3.49 -2.89 3.59
C GLY A 69 2.95 -2.32 2.27
N PHE A 70 3.25 -2.97 1.15
CA PHE A 70 2.71 -2.63 -0.17
C PHE A 70 1.17 -2.66 -0.17
N PHE A 71 0.57 -3.75 0.31
CA PHE A 71 -0.88 -3.89 0.38
C PHE A 71 -1.52 -2.88 1.34
N ALA A 72 -0.89 -2.61 2.48
CA ALA A 72 -1.35 -1.59 3.41
C ALA A 72 -1.38 -0.20 2.76
N MET A 73 -0.35 0.16 1.99
CA MET A 73 -0.31 1.44 1.27
C MET A 73 -1.35 1.50 0.13
N ARG A 74 -1.57 0.40 -0.62
CA ARG A 74 -2.65 0.35 -1.61
C ARG A 74 -4.04 0.47 -0.98
N TYR A 75 -4.25 -0.19 0.14
CA TYR A 75 -5.49 -0.09 0.91
C TYR A 75 -5.75 1.34 1.39
N ARG A 76 -4.73 2.01 1.94
CA ARG A 76 -4.80 3.44 2.32
C ARG A 76 -5.09 4.35 1.12
N ALA A 77 -4.51 4.07 -0.05
CA ALA A 77 -4.80 4.80 -1.28
C ALA A 77 -6.26 4.61 -1.73
N TRP A 78 -6.79 3.39 -1.63
CA TRP A 78 -8.20 3.10 -1.93
C TRP A 78 -9.14 3.81 -0.95
N GLN A 79 -8.86 3.76 0.36
CA GLN A 79 -9.62 4.51 1.36
C GLN A 79 -9.62 6.02 1.07
N ALA A 80 -8.49 6.58 0.63
CA ALA A 80 -8.38 7.98 0.23
C ALA A 80 -9.22 8.29 -1.02
N ALA A 81 -9.25 7.40 -2.00
CA ALA A 81 -10.05 7.54 -3.22
C ALA A 81 -11.56 7.47 -2.96
N THR A 82 -11.99 6.61 -2.04
CA THR A 82 -13.42 6.40 -1.73
C THR A 82 -13.94 7.31 -0.62
N GLY A 83 -13.11 8.21 -0.08
CA GLY A 83 -13.48 9.08 1.05
C GLY A 83 -13.64 8.36 2.40
N ARG A 84 -13.20 7.09 2.49
CA ARG A 84 -13.39 6.21 3.65
C ARG A 84 -12.19 6.18 4.62
N VAL A 85 -11.31 7.17 4.57
CA VAL A 85 -10.07 7.23 5.39
C VAL A 85 -10.38 7.25 6.89
N PHE A 86 -11.52 7.82 7.27
CA PHE A 86 -11.95 8.00 8.68
C PHE A 86 -12.99 6.97 9.14
N GLU A 87 -13.39 6.03 8.29
CA GLU A 87 -14.31 4.95 8.71
C GLU A 87 -13.56 3.92 9.58
N ALA A 88 -14.09 3.67 10.79
CA ALA A 88 -13.49 2.77 11.79
C ALA A 88 -13.35 1.31 11.31
N GLN A 89 -14.13 0.91 10.31
CA GLN A 89 -14.03 -0.36 9.60
C GLN A 89 -14.31 -0.12 8.12
N ALA A 90 -13.32 0.32 7.35
CA ALA A 90 -13.46 0.20 5.91
C ALA A 90 -13.40 -1.32 5.56
N PRO A 91 -14.33 -1.83 4.74
CA PRO A 91 -14.42 -3.27 4.46
C PRO A 91 -13.29 -3.71 3.53
N PHE A 92 -12.31 -4.44 4.06
CA PHE A 92 -11.20 -5.02 3.28
C PHE A 92 -11.67 -5.87 2.09
N GLY A 93 -12.85 -6.49 2.19
CA GLY A 93 -13.45 -7.25 1.10
C GLY A 93 -13.82 -6.41 -0.13
N ASP A 94 -14.28 -5.18 0.06
CA ASP A 94 -14.59 -4.27 -1.07
C ASP A 94 -13.32 -3.85 -1.79
N PHE A 95 -12.28 -3.51 -1.01
CA PHE A 95 -10.95 -3.24 -1.56
C PHE A 95 -10.44 -4.41 -2.42
N MET A 96 -10.48 -5.64 -1.90
CA MET A 96 -10.02 -6.82 -2.65
C MET A 96 -10.84 -7.08 -3.91
N ARG A 97 -12.16 -6.86 -3.86
CA ARG A 97 -13.04 -6.97 -5.02
C ARG A 97 -12.67 -5.92 -6.09
N ASP A 98 -12.43 -4.68 -5.69
CA ASP A 98 -12.06 -3.60 -6.61
C ASP A 98 -10.66 -3.81 -7.20
N GLU A 99 -9.69 -4.28 -6.41
CA GLU A 99 -8.36 -4.66 -6.91
C GLU A 99 -8.44 -5.82 -7.90
N LEU A 100 -9.20 -6.87 -7.59
CA LEU A 100 -9.41 -8.00 -8.51
C LEU A 100 -10.13 -7.58 -9.79
N ARG A 101 -11.10 -6.67 -9.68
CA ARG A 101 -11.79 -6.09 -10.84
C ARG A 101 -10.83 -5.26 -11.70
N GLY A 102 -9.93 -4.49 -11.08
CA GLY A 102 -8.87 -3.75 -11.75
C GLY A 102 -7.88 -4.65 -12.49
N LEU A 103 -7.53 -5.81 -11.92
CA LEU A 103 -6.64 -6.80 -12.55
C LEU A 103 -7.33 -7.57 -13.70
N THR A 104 -8.63 -7.79 -13.61
CA THR A 104 -9.42 -8.51 -14.62
C THR A 104 -9.93 -7.60 -15.75
N GLY A 105 -9.57 -6.32 -15.75
CA GLY A 105 -9.90 -5.37 -16.82
C GLY A 105 -11.31 -4.78 -16.74
N GLY A 106 -12.03 -4.98 -15.63
CA GLY A 106 -13.29 -4.31 -15.35
C GLY A 106 -13.03 -2.85 -15.00
N ARG A 107 -13.03 -1.97 -16.00
CA ARG A 107 -12.98 -0.51 -15.80
C ARG A 107 -14.20 -0.07 -14.98
N GLY A 108 -13.95 0.54 -13.82
CA GLY A 108 -14.84 1.52 -13.21
C GLY A 108 -14.57 2.90 -13.79
#